data_AF-A0A2L0EUG3-F1
#
_entry.id   AF-A0A2L0EUG3-F1
#
_cell.length_a   1.000
_cell.length_b   1.000
_cell.length_c   1.000
_cell.angle_alpha   90.00
_cell.angle_beta   90.00
_cell.angle_gamma   90.00
#
_symmetry.space_group_name_H-M   'P 1'
#
loop_
_entity.id
_entity.type
_entity.pdbx_description
1 polymer ?
#
loop_
_entity_poly.entity_id
_entity_poly.type
_entity_poly.pdbx_seq_one_letter_code
_entity_poly.pdbx_strand_id
1 'polypeptide(L)'
;MTPEHSPHAVLDELAGHPHGDDLARVVHTAAFAAADERRSTLESGLAELVDRAGLSVADAETRYGNAIRALERGTSEGAGSATRVLLATLLARGVALSPPEGVEAEGRVAEALVWLATYTSVDALTALDAALGERADGLWRAIATLVRRADQGALPQLGRAGAILAAAALRASASPAARAEAAALVEEVRDPIVRSLLRDALAPARRPSRAPDAADAATAEGGGAAGGDAWATGEPERASARLSGELTPPPRGPVQLVLLAVTGILFVIHLGRLAGRFLLRYRRPAALDVGPRGVTVRSRTELFGRVLRERETYIPVESLLRATREVRYPRLGLYAGLVALGLGTYVGVSLLVDGARAGSPELLGMGALVFAFGAALDFGLSHLGTASRGRCRVVLVPRKGPALALAGLERDAADLALARLPRV
;
A
#
# COMPACT_ATOMS: atom_id res chain seq x y z
N MET A 1 7.51 4.61 12.80
CA MET A 1 8.43 5.78 12.89
C MET A 1 9.37 5.52 14.04
N THR A 2 10.66 5.88 13.93
CA THR A 2 11.47 5.95 15.16
C THR A 2 10.95 7.12 16.00
N PRO A 3 11.05 7.08 17.34
CA PRO A 3 10.55 8.14 18.22
C PRO A 3 11.03 9.54 17.83
N GLU A 4 12.24 9.60 17.26
CA GLU A 4 12.89 10.82 16.74
C GLU A 4 12.15 11.49 15.59
N HIS A 5 11.33 10.75 14.83
CA HIS A 5 10.55 11.28 13.70
C HIS A 5 9.06 11.40 14.05
N SER A 6 8.72 11.66 15.31
CA SER A 6 7.34 11.91 15.73
C SER A 6 6.94 13.38 15.49
N PRO A 7 5.65 13.69 15.27
CA PRO A 7 5.18 15.07 15.17
C PRO A 7 5.56 15.94 16.37
N HIS A 8 5.56 15.39 17.58
CA HIS A 8 6.03 16.09 18.79
C HIS A 8 7.50 16.50 18.67
N ALA A 9 8.38 15.58 18.27
CA ALA A 9 9.80 15.89 18.11
C ALA A 9 10.08 16.95 17.02
N VAL A 10 9.23 17.01 15.99
CA VAL A 10 9.28 18.08 14.98
C VAL A 10 8.78 19.40 15.55
N LEU A 11 7.66 19.41 16.29
CA LEU A 11 7.13 20.62 16.92
C LEU A 11 8.11 21.23 17.94
N ASP A 12 8.80 20.40 18.71
CA ASP A 12 9.81 20.83 19.69
C ASP A 12 10.99 21.54 18.99
N GLU A 13 11.46 21.01 17.86
CA GLU A 13 12.49 21.67 17.06
C GLU A 13 11.97 22.97 16.44
N LEU A 14 10.77 22.95 15.86
CA LEU A 14 10.18 24.14 15.25
C LEU A 14 9.93 25.27 16.26
N ALA A 15 9.67 24.95 17.53
CA ALA A 15 9.54 25.94 18.58
C ALA A 15 10.86 26.67 18.88
N GLY A 16 12.02 26.04 18.64
CA GLY A 16 13.34 26.67 18.75
C GLY A 16 13.86 27.27 17.44
N HIS A 17 13.17 27.03 16.32
CA HIS A 17 13.59 27.49 15.00
C HIS A 17 13.19 28.97 14.78
N PRO A 18 14.12 29.88 14.39
CA PRO A 18 13.82 31.31 14.27
C PRO A 18 12.63 31.64 13.35
N HIS A 19 12.46 30.86 12.30
CA HIS A 19 11.40 31.00 11.28
C HIS A 19 10.32 29.90 11.37
N GLY A 20 10.23 29.17 12.48
CA GLY A 20 9.34 28.01 12.58
C GLY A 20 7.87 28.32 12.30
N ASP A 21 7.36 29.45 12.80
CA ASP A 21 5.98 29.89 12.58
C ASP A 21 5.75 30.43 11.16
N ASP A 22 6.72 31.16 10.60
CA ASP A 22 6.63 31.68 9.22
C ASP A 22 6.61 30.53 8.21
N LEU A 23 7.46 29.52 8.39
CA LEU A 23 7.45 28.30 7.60
C LEU A 23 6.10 27.58 7.71
N ALA A 24 5.51 27.50 8.90
CA ALA A 24 4.19 26.89 9.09
C ALA A 24 3.09 27.66 8.34
N ARG A 25 3.12 28.99 8.35
CA ARG A 25 2.19 29.85 7.59
C ARG A 25 2.36 29.69 6.08
N VAL A 26 3.60 29.59 5.58
CA VAL A 26 3.88 29.36 4.15
C VAL A 26 3.36 27.99 3.72
N VAL A 27 3.68 26.92 4.45
CA VAL A 27 3.19 25.56 4.17
C VAL A 27 1.66 25.52 4.19
N HIS A 28 1.04 26.12 5.21
CA HIS A 28 -0.42 26.20 5.32
C HIS A 28 -1.04 26.91 4.12
N THR A 29 -0.53 28.10 3.77
CA THR A 29 -1.09 28.90 2.67
C THR A 29 -0.94 28.18 1.32
N ALA A 30 0.23 27.60 1.04
CA ALA A 30 0.47 26.85 -0.19
C ALA A 30 -0.43 25.60 -0.28
N ALA A 31 -0.59 24.88 0.83
CA ALA A 31 -1.42 23.69 0.90
C ALA A 31 -2.91 23.99 0.73
N PHE A 32 -3.43 25.02 1.40
CA PHE A 32 -4.84 25.40 1.26
C PHE A 32 -5.15 25.97 -0.13
N ALA A 33 -4.25 26.77 -0.72
CA ALA A 33 -4.40 27.20 -2.11
C ALA A 33 -4.45 26.00 -3.08
N ALA A 34 -3.58 25.00 -2.88
CA ALA A 34 -3.62 23.77 -3.68
C ALA A 34 -4.92 22.96 -3.46
N ALA A 35 -5.44 22.92 -2.23
CA ALA A 35 -6.68 22.22 -1.91
C ALA A 35 -7.92 22.90 -2.53
N ASP A 36 -7.97 24.23 -2.50
CA ASP A 36 -9.05 25.04 -3.08
C ASP A 36 -9.05 24.94 -4.61
N GLU A 37 -7.87 24.98 -5.23
CA GLU A 37 -7.69 24.84 -6.69
C GLU A 37 -7.64 23.38 -7.16
N ARG A 38 -7.73 22.43 -6.22
CA ARG A 38 -7.67 20.97 -6.47
C ARG A 38 -6.40 20.53 -7.23
N ARG A 39 -5.25 21.13 -6.92
CA ARG A 39 -3.93 20.80 -7.50
C ARG A 39 -3.15 19.79 -6.66
N SER A 40 -2.64 18.74 -7.29
CA SER A 40 -1.81 17.74 -6.60
C SER A 40 -0.37 18.22 -6.29
N THR A 41 0.01 19.41 -6.77
CA THR A 41 1.33 20.01 -6.54
C THR A 41 1.21 21.34 -5.77
N LEU A 42 2.21 21.59 -4.91
CA LEU A 42 2.27 22.73 -3.98
C LEU A 42 3.19 23.86 -4.46
N GLU A 43 3.85 23.69 -5.61
CA GLU A 43 4.89 24.61 -6.12
C GLU A 43 4.33 25.94 -6.64
N SER A 44 3.09 25.94 -7.15
CA SER A 44 2.53 27.14 -7.79
C SER A 44 2.28 28.24 -6.76
N GLY A 45 2.87 29.41 -6.99
CA GLY A 45 2.82 30.57 -6.09
C GLY A 45 3.77 30.47 -4.89
N LEU A 46 4.52 29.38 -4.73
CA LEU A 46 5.40 29.18 -3.56
C LEU A 46 6.49 30.25 -3.46
N ALA A 47 7.14 30.60 -4.57
CA ALA A 47 8.20 31.61 -4.58
C ALA A 47 7.69 32.98 -4.07
N GLU A 48 6.48 33.38 -4.45
CA GLU A 48 5.85 34.63 -3.98
C GLU A 48 5.50 34.56 -2.49
N LEU A 49 5.01 33.41 -2.01
CA LEU A 49 4.73 33.20 -0.58
C LEU A 49 6.00 33.27 0.28
N VAL A 50 7.09 32.66 -0.20
CA VAL A 50 8.41 32.66 0.46
C VAL A 50 9.00 34.08 0.50
N ASP A 51 8.96 34.80 -0.63
CA ASP A 51 9.43 36.20 -0.71
C ASP A 51 8.61 37.12 0.21
N ARG A 52 7.27 36.98 0.20
CA ARG A 52 6.38 37.75 1.09
C ARG A 52 6.65 37.49 2.57
N ALA A 53 7.05 36.27 2.92
CA ALA A 53 7.42 35.92 4.29
C ALA A 53 8.85 36.38 4.65
N GLY A 54 9.61 36.95 3.71
CA GLY A 54 10.99 37.36 3.91
C GLY A 54 11.93 36.17 4.16
N LEU A 55 11.57 34.98 3.66
CA LEU A 55 12.33 33.75 3.87
C LEU A 55 13.24 33.45 2.69
N SER A 56 14.39 32.88 2.98
CA SER A 56 15.26 32.24 2.00
C SER A 56 15.18 30.72 2.09
N VAL A 57 15.73 30.02 1.10
CA VAL A 57 15.84 28.56 1.14
C VAL A 57 16.68 28.08 2.34
N ALA A 58 17.66 28.87 2.80
CA ALA A 58 18.49 28.53 3.96
C ALA A 58 17.70 28.57 5.26
N ASP A 59 16.71 29.46 5.36
CA ASP A 59 15.85 29.61 6.54
C ASP A 59 14.86 28.46 6.71
N ALA A 60 14.75 27.58 5.71
CA ALA A 60 13.87 26.40 5.76
C ALA A 60 14.59 25.10 6.12
N GLU A 61 15.88 25.15 6.47
CA GLU A 61 16.68 23.97 6.80
C GLU A 61 16.44 23.50 8.25
N THR A 62 16.08 22.23 8.40
CA THR A 62 15.88 21.57 9.71
C THR A 62 16.61 20.24 9.73
N ARG A 63 16.73 19.58 10.89
CA ARG A 63 17.30 18.21 10.95
C ARG A 63 16.45 17.18 10.20
N TYR A 64 15.18 17.50 9.91
CA TYR A 64 14.26 16.66 9.15
C TYR A 64 14.25 16.97 7.65
N GLY A 65 15.08 17.92 7.20
CA GLY A 65 15.24 18.36 5.82
C GLY A 65 14.78 19.80 5.60
N ASN A 66 14.75 20.19 4.33
CA ASN A 66 14.43 21.55 3.92
C ASN A 66 12.98 21.68 3.45
N ALA A 67 12.15 22.47 4.16
CA ALA A 67 10.72 22.56 3.88
C ALA A 67 10.41 23.18 2.50
N ILE A 68 11.11 24.25 2.11
CA ILE A 68 10.88 24.93 0.82
C ILE A 68 11.24 24.01 -0.34
N ARG A 69 12.44 23.40 -0.31
CA ARG A 69 12.84 22.44 -1.36
C ARG A 69 11.91 21.24 -1.46
N ALA A 70 11.33 20.82 -0.33
CA ALA A 70 10.37 19.73 -0.32
C ALA A 70 9.04 20.10 -0.99
N LEU A 71 8.57 21.34 -0.83
CA LEU A 71 7.40 21.86 -1.53
C LEU A 71 7.66 22.05 -3.03
N GLU A 72 8.84 22.55 -3.41
CA GLU A 72 9.24 22.75 -4.82
C GLU A 72 9.29 21.45 -5.62
N ARG A 73 9.82 20.35 -5.05
CA ARG A 73 9.91 19.06 -5.75
C ARG A 73 8.56 18.34 -5.88
N GLY A 74 7.55 18.79 -5.14
CA GLY A 74 6.22 18.19 -5.11
C GLY A 74 6.20 16.71 -4.69
N THR A 75 5.16 15.99 -5.12
CA THR A 75 4.90 14.58 -4.76
C THR A 75 5.84 13.57 -5.44
N SER A 76 6.67 14.03 -6.38
CA SER A 76 7.28 13.19 -7.42
C SER A 76 8.58 12.50 -6.98
N GLU A 77 9.30 13.05 -5.99
CA GLU A 77 10.65 12.57 -5.67
C GLU A 77 10.89 12.46 -4.17
N GLY A 78 11.11 11.23 -3.70
CA GLY A 78 12.17 10.91 -2.73
C GLY A 78 12.17 11.61 -1.37
N ALA A 79 11.14 12.37 -1.00
CA ALA A 79 11.06 12.98 0.31
C ALA A 79 11.18 11.86 1.35
N GLY A 80 12.32 11.85 2.05
CA GLY A 80 12.59 10.91 3.12
C GLY A 80 11.41 10.90 4.09
N SER A 81 11.23 9.80 4.82
CA SER A 81 10.16 9.73 5.82
C SER A 81 10.19 10.92 6.78
N ALA A 82 11.37 11.45 7.10
CA ALA A 82 11.56 12.64 7.93
C ALA A 82 10.90 13.90 7.34
N THR A 83 11.20 14.23 6.08
CA THR A 83 10.70 15.45 5.43
C THR A 83 9.20 15.44 5.24
N ARG A 84 8.58 14.26 5.03
CA ARG A 84 7.13 14.14 4.99
C ARG A 84 6.48 14.45 6.34
N VAL A 85 7.10 13.99 7.43
CA VAL A 85 6.64 14.32 8.79
C VAL A 85 6.83 15.81 9.08
N LEU A 86 7.93 16.42 8.61
CA LEU A 86 8.15 17.86 8.70
C LEU A 86 7.01 18.65 8.04
N LEU A 87 6.68 18.36 6.77
CA LEU A 87 5.61 19.06 6.05
C LEU A 87 4.23 18.84 6.70
N ALA A 88 3.91 17.60 7.09
CA ALA A 88 2.69 17.29 7.81
C ALA A 88 2.55 18.10 9.11
N THR A 89 3.65 18.20 9.87
CA THR A 89 3.69 18.91 11.15
C THR A 89 3.62 20.42 10.97
N LEU A 90 4.32 20.98 9.98
CA LEU A 90 4.24 22.40 9.63
C LEU A 90 2.83 22.79 9.21
N LEU A 91 2.17 21.96 8.40
CA LEU A 91 0.78 22.18 8.01
C LEU A 91 -0.16 22.16 9.22
N ALA A 92 -0.05 21.15 10.10
CA ALA A 92 -0.84 21.09 11.33
C ALA A 92 -0.57 22.27 12.27
N ARG A 93 0.69 22.70 12.41
CA ARG A 93 1.08 23.91 13.17
C ARG A 93 0.47 25.17 12.56
N GLY A 94 0.47 25.29 11.23
CA GLY A 94 -0.16 26.42 10.53
C GLY A 94 -1.66 26.52 10.82
N VAL A 95 -2.36 25.40 10.87
CA VAL A 95 -3.77 25.35 11.33
C VAL A 95 -3.87 25.77 12.80
N ALA A 96 -2.94 25.35 13.66
CA ALA A 96 -2.94 25.71 15.08
C ALA A 96 -2.65 27.21 15.36
N LEU A 97 -1.93 27.90 14.46
CA LEU A 97 -1.66 29.33 14.52
C LEU A 97 -2.88 30.19 14.15
N SER A 98 -3.79 29.63 13.35
CA SER A 98 -5.06 30.26 12.95
C SER A 98 -6.19 29.24 13.08
N PRO A 99 -6.55 28.82 14.32
CA PRO A 99 -7.49 27.73 14.54
C PRO A 99 -8.86 28.10 13.94
N PRO A 100 -9.52 27.17 13.21
CA PRO A 100 -10.86 27.42 12.71
C PRO A 100 -11.84 27.51 13.88
N GLU A 101 -12.69 28.54 13.88
CA GLU A 101 -13.73 28.71 14.89
C GLU A 101 -15.11 28.46 14.27
N GLY A 102 -15.85 27.53 14.88
CA GLY A 102 -17.21 27.20 14.48
C GLY A 102 -17.30 26.09 13.42
N VAL A 103 -18.47 25.43 13.41
CA VAL A 103 -18.70 24.18 12.66
C VAL A 103 -18.44 24.32 11.16
N GLU A 104 -18.80 25.47 10.55
CA GLU A 104 -18.58 25.69 9.13
C GLU A 104 -17.09 25.84 8.78
N ALA A 105 -16.34 26.60 9.59
CA ALA A 105 -14.91 26.81 9.37
C ALA A 105 -14.13 25.50 9.60
N GLU A 106 -14.45 24.78 10.68
CA GLU A 106 -13.91 23.45 10.97
C GLU A 106 -14.20 22.47 9.84
N GLY A 107 -15.43 22.50 9.29
CA GLY A 107 -15.84 21.69 8.13
C GLY A 107 -14.98 21.95 6.89
N ARG A 108 -14.75 23.23 6.53
CA ARG A 108 -13.90 23.59 5.39
C ARG A 108 -12.45 23.15 5.58
N VAL A 109 -11.88 23.40 6.77
CA VAL A 109 -10.51 22.98 7.11
C VAL A 109 -10.38 21.46 7.08
N ALA A 110 -11.33 20.73 7.67
CA ALA A 110 -11.34 19.26 7.63
C ALA A 110 -11.40 18.73 6.19
N GLU A 111 -12.22 19.33 5.32
CA GLU A 111 -12.33 18.91 3.92
C GLU A 111 -11.01 19.12 3.18
N ALA A 112 -10.38 20.30 3.35
CA ALA A 112 -9.09 20.61 2.74
C ALA A 112 -7.99 19.65 3.21
N LEU A 113 -7.90 19.37 4.51
CA LEU A 113 -6.90 18.46 5.08
C LEU A 113 -7.06 17.02 4.57
N VAL A 114 -8.29 16.50 4.52
CA VAL A 114 -8.54 15.14 4.00
C VAL A 114 -8.27 15.09 2.49
N TRP A 115 -8.61 16.14 1.75
CA TRP A 115 -8.27 16.23 0.33
C TRP A 115 -6.76 16.21 0.10
N LEU A 116 -6.00 17.01 0.86
CA LEU A 116 -4.53 17.06 0.78
C LEU A 116 -3.90 15.71 1.09
N ALA A 117 -4.36 15.03 2.15
CA ALA A 117 -3.88 13.69 2.50
C ALA A 117 -4.20 12.65 1.40
N THR A 118 -5.28 12.86 0.65
CA THR A 118 -5.72 11.94 -0.42
C THR A 118 -4.96 12.14 -1.72
N TYR A 119 -4.68 13.38 -2.10
CA TYR A 119 -4.19 13.73 -3.44
C TYR A 119 -2.77 14.30 -3.47
N THR A 120 -2.14 14.47 -2.31
CA THR A 120 -0.76 14.97 -2.20
C THR A 120 0.08 14.06 -1.30
N SER A 121 1.36 14.40 -1.11
CA SER A 121 2.26 13.72 -0.19
C SER A 121 2.21 14.29 1.24
N VAL A 122 1.41 15.34 1.47
CA VAL A 122 1.32 16.05 2.76
C VAL A 122 0.06 15.60 3.49
N ASP A 123 0.25 14.91 4.63
CA ASP A 123 -0.83 14.39 5.47
C ASP A 123 -0.69 14.94 6.90
N ALA A 124 -1.32 16.09 7.14
CA ALA A 124 -1.34 16.74 8.45
C ALA A 124 -2.25 16.05 9.47
N LEU A 125 -3.12 15.12 9.07
CA LEU A 125 -4.06 14.45 9.97
C LEU A 125 -3.31 13.72 11.09
N THR A 126 -2.13 13.18 10.77
CA THR A 126 -1.26 12.48 11.74
C THR A 126 -0.60 13.39 12.78
N ALA A 127 -0.64 14.71 12.59
CA ALA A 127 0.01 15.70 13.44
C ALA A 127 -0.98 16.63 14.17
N LEU A 128 -2.30 16.52 13.92
CA LEU A 128 -3.31 17.41 14.50
C LEU A 128 -3.34 17.36 16.03
N ASP A 129 -3.34 16.17 16.63
CA ASP A 129 -3.35 16.03 18.09
C ASP A 129 -2.15 16.72 18.73
N ALA A 130 -0.97 16.56 18.13
CA ALA A 130 0.27 17.13 18.63
C ALA A 130 0.29 18.67 18.52
N ALA A 131 -0.26 19.22 17.43
CA ALA A 131 -0.23 20.66 17.16
C ALA A 131 -1.37 21.45 17.84
N LEU A 132 -2.57 20.87 17.92
CA LEU A 132 -3.76 21.57 18.44
C LEU A 132 -4.14 21.16 19.87
N GLY A 133 -3.75 19.97 20.34
CA GLY A 133 -4.21 19.42 21.62
C GLY A 133 -5.73 19.29 21.66
N GLU A 134 -6.36 19.76 22.74
CA GLU A 134 -7.83 19.72 22.92
C GLU A 134 -8.58 20.58 21.88
N ARG A 135 -7.93 21.59 21.29
CA ARG A 135 -8.53 22.41 20.22
C ARG A 135 -8.80 21.61 18.94
N ALA A 136 -8.27 20.39 18.82
CA ALA A 136 -8.53 19.52 17.68
C ALA A 136 -9.94 18.91 17.69
N ASP A 137 -10.68 18.97 18.81
CA ASP A 137 -11.94 18.26 18.98
C ASP A 137 -13.00 18.63 17.93
N GLY A 138 -13.12 19.91 17.59
CA GLY A 138 -14.04 20.38 16.55
C GLY A 138 -13.69 19.82 15.16
N LEU A 139 -12.40 19.83 14.82
CA LEU A 139 -11.89 19.24 13.58
C LEU A 139 -12.14 17.73 13.51
N TRP A 140 -11.96 16.98 14.60
CA TRP A 140 -12.23 15.54 14.60
C TRP A 140 -13.71 15.23 14.36
N ARG A 141 -14.64 16.01 14.93
CA ARG A 141 -16.09 15.90 14.64
C ARG A 141 -16.40 16.26 13.19
N ALA A 142 -15.76 17.29 12.64
CA ALA A 142 -15.89 17.66 11.24
C ALA A 142 -15.39 16.55 10.29
N ILE A 143 -14.23 15.94 10.59
CA ILE A 143 -13.69 14.80 9.83
C ILE A 143 -14.64 13.60 9.87
N ALA A 144 -15.22 13.28 11.04
CA ALA A 144 -16.20 12.21 11.16
C ALA A 144 -17.47 12.49 10.31
N THR A 145 -17.91 13.74 10.28
CA THR A 145 -19.03 14.18 9.41
C THR A 145 -18.71 13.99 7.92
N LEU A 146 -17.47 14.25 7.50
CA LEU A 146 -17.03 13.98 6.12
C LEU A 146 -17.08 12.47 5.80
N VAL A 147 -16.69 11.60 6.73
CA VAL A 147 -16.78 10.14 6.55
C VAL A 147 -18.24 9.71 6.33
N ARG A 148 -19.19 10.21 7.15
CA ARG A 148 -20.63 9.93 6.98
C ARG A 148 -21.12 10.36 5.60
N ARG A 149 -20.81 11.60 5.19
CA ARG A 149 -21.23 12.15 3.90
C ARG A 149 -20.62 11.40 2.72
N ALA A 150 -19.36 11.00 2.81
CA ALA A 150 -18.68 10.23 1.76
C ALA A 150 -19.27 8.82 1.62
N ASP A 151 -19.57 8.13 2.73
CA ASP A 151 -20.23 6.82 2.73
C ASP A 151 -21.64 6.86 2.11
N GLN A 152 -22.36 7.97 2.30
CA GLN A 152 -23.66 8.23 1.69
C GLN A 152 -23.57 8.69 0.22
N GLY A 153 -22.37 8.86 -0.34
CA GLY A 153 -22.16 9.36 -1.70
C GLY A 153 -22.39 10.86 -1.88
N ALA A 154 -22.52 11.63 -0.78
CA ALA A 154 -22.77 13.07 -0.80
C ALA A 154 -21.52 13.94 -0.99
N LEU A 155 -20.33 13.33 -1.12
CA LEU A 155 -19.04 14.00 -1.35
C LEU A 155 -18.24 13.31 -2.47
N PRO A 156 -18.66 13.46 -3.74
CA PRO A 156 -18.00 12.77 -4.86
C PRO A 156 -16.54 13.18 -5.05
N GLN A 157 -16.16 14.41 -4.65
CA GLN A 157 -14.81 14.93 -4.85
C GLN A 157 -13.76 14.27 -3.93
N LEU A 158 -14.17 13.87 -2.73
CA LEU A 158 -13.32 13.21 -1.74
C LEU A 158 -13.38 11.68 -1.92
N GLY A 159 -14.57 11.20 -2.28
CA GLY A 159 -14.84 9.83 -2.65
C GLY A 159 -14.47 8.82 -1.55
N ARG A 160 -14.34 7.56 -1.96
CA ARG A 160 -14.03 6.47 -1.05
C ARG A 160 -12.62 6.56 -0.44
N ALA A 161 -11.65 7.06 -1.21
CA ALA A 161 -10.24 7.12 -0.77
C ALA A 161 -10.07 8.08 0.40
N GLY A 162 -10.66 9.29 0.33
CA GLY A 162 -10.61 10.23 1.44
C GLY A 162 -11.37 9.73 2.68
N ALA A 163 -12.48 9.01 2.50
CA ALA A 163 -13.19 8.40 3.64
C ALA A 163 -12.32 7.36 4.37
N ILE A 164 -11.56 6.55 3.64
CA ILE A 164 -10.62 5.58 4.19
C ILE A 164 -9.50 6.27 4.98
N LEU A 165 -8.93 7.36 4.43
CA LEU A 165 -7.86 8.12 5.10
C LEU A 165 -8.37 8.84 6.35
N ALA A 166 -9.52 9.50 6.27
CA ALA A 166 -10.18 10.14 7.41
C ALA A 166 -10.49 9.14 8.53
N ALA A 167 -11.01 7.96 8.20
CA ALA A 167 -11.26 6.90 9.19
C ALA A 167 -9.96 6.34 9.78
N ALA A 168 -8.91 6.20 8.99
CA ALA A 168 -7.60 5.79 9.48
C ALA A 168 -6.99 6.84 10.44
N ALA A 169 -7.20 8.14 10.18
CA ALA A 169 -6.78 9.22 11.04
C ALA A 169 -7.56 9.24 12.37
N LEU A 170 -8.89 9.12 12.32
CA LEU A 170 -9.73 9.01 13.52
C LEU A 170 -9.30 7.83 14.41
N ARG A 171 -8.96 6.69 13.79
CA ARG A 171 -8.41 5.53 14.51
C ARG A 171 -7.06 5.82 15.17
N ALA A 172 -6.18 6.54 14.48
CA ALA A 172 -4.81 6.78 14.93
C ALA A 172 -4.73 7.86 16.03
N SER A 173 -5.73 8.74 16.09
CA SER A 173 -5.78 9.84 17.07
C SER A 173 -5.94 9.34 18.50
N ALA A 174 -5.25 10.00 19.42
CA ALA A 174 -5.38 9.79 20.85
C ALA A 174 -6.48 10.68 21.48
N SER A 175 -7.00 11.67 20.74
CA SER A 175 -8.06 12.56 21.25
C SER A 175 -9.30 11.74 21.68
N PRO A 176 -9.90 12.05 22.85
CA PRO A 176 -11.17 11.47 23.26
C PRO A 176 -12.28 11.73 22.24
N ALA A 177 -12.32 12.91 21.61
CA ALA A 177 -13.33 13.25 20.61
C ALA A 177 -13.20 12.38 19.36
N ALA A 178 -11.99 12.19 18.84
CA ALA A 178 -11.75 11.30 17.70
C ALA A 178 -12.17 9.86 17.99
N ARG A 179 -11.86 9.35 19.19
CA ARG A 179 -12.25 7.99 19.61
C ARG A 179 -13.76 7.84 19.76
N ALA A 180 -14.45 8.83 20.32
CA ALA A 180 -15.90 8.82 20.44
C ALA A 180 -16.58 8.82 19.06
N GLU A 181 -16.11 9.66 18.13
CA GLU A 181 -16.63 9.68 16.76
C GLU A 181 -16.32 8.39 16.00
N ALA A 182 -15.11 7.83 16.16
CA ALA A 182 -14.77 6.54 15.56
C ALA A 182 -15.71 5.43 16.04
N ALA A 183 -16.07 5.42 17.34
CA ALA A 183 -17.02 4.47 17.89
C ALA A 183 -18.42 4.61 17.28
N ALA A 184 -18.93 5.84 17.15
CA ALA A 184 -20.22 6.10 16.53
C ALA A 184 -20.25 5.66 15.05
N LEU A 185 -19.19 5.96 14.29
CA LEU A 185 -19.11 5.63 12.87
C LEU A 185 -19.10 4.12 12.58
N VAL A 186 -18.63 3.27 13.51
CA VAL A 186 -18.67 1.80 13.32
C VAL A 186 -20.09 1.28 13.08
N GLU A 187 -21.08 1.87 13.74
CA GLU A 187 -22.48 1.47 13.65
C GLU A 187 -23.17 2.11 12.44
N GLU A 188 -22.73 3.29 12.01
CA GLU A 188 -23.40 4.08 10.97
C GLU A 188 -22.90 3.77 9.54
N VAL A 189 -21.59 3.59 9.36
CA VAL A 189 -20.95 3.50 8.04
C VAL A 189 -21.26 2.18 7.36
N ARG A 190 -21.62 2.22 6.07
CA ARG A 190 -21.96 1.05 5.24
C ARG A 190 -20.74 0.39 4.60
N ASP A 191 -19.71 1.16 4.24
CA ASP A 191 -18.50 0.62 3.62
C ASP A 191 -17.76 -0.35 4.56
N PRO A 192 -17.58 -1.63 4.18
CA PRO A 192 -16.99 -2.64 5.05
C PRO A 192 -15.51 -2.39 5.36
N ILE A 193 -14.76 -1.71 4.48
CA ILE A 193 -13.35 -1.37 4.71
C ILE A 193 -13.25 -0.26 5.75
N VAL A 194 -14.04 0.80 5.58
CA VAL A 194 -14.07 1.92 6.54
C VAL A 194 -14.52 1.42 7.92
N ARG A 195 -15.59 0.61 7.97
CA ARG A 195 -16.06 -0.01 9.21
C ARG A 195 -15.00 -0.89 9.88
N SER A 196 -14.28 -1.71 9.09
CA SER A 196 -13.21 -2.57 9.61
C SER A 196 -12.07 -1.73 10.21
N LEU A 197 -11.66 -0.65 9.55
CA LEU A 197 -10.61 0.23 10.06
C LEU A 197 -11.02 0.86 11.39
N LEU A 198 -12.27 1.34 11.50
CA LEU A 198 -12.78 1.96 12.72
C LEU A 198 -12.92 0.96 13.87
N ARG A 199 -13.31 -0.30 13.61
CA ARG A 199 -13.37 -1.34 14.65
C ARG A 199 -12.02 -1.63 15.28
N ASP A 200 -10.95 -1.60 14.49
CA ASP A 200 -9.60 -1.78 15.01
C ASP A 200 -9.21 -0.66 16.00
N ALA A 201 -9.83 0.53 15.92
CA ALA A 201 -9.64 1.62 16.87
C ALA A 201 -10.21 1.33 18.26
N LEU A 202 -11.33 0.60 18.29
CA LEU A 202 -12.05 0.27 19.52
C LEU A 202 -11.46 -0.93 20.24
N ALA A 203 -10.68 -1.75 19.54
CA ALA A 203 -9.94 -2.82 20.18
C ALA A 203 -9.03 -2.18 21.26
N PRO A 204 -9.14 -2.58 22.54
CA PRO A 204 -8.31 -2.03 23.59
C PRO A 204 -6.87 -2.14 23.14
N ALA A 205 -6.17 -0.99 23.07
CA ALA A 205 -4.85 -0.86 22.47
C ALA A 205 -4.05 -2.09 22.85
N ARG A 206 -3.85 -3.01 21.87
CA ARG A 206 -3.09 -4.23 22.11
C ARG A 206 -1.79 -3.74 22.68
N ARG A 207 -1.58 -3.94 24.00
CA ARG A 207 -0.32 -3.57 24.64
C ARG A 207 0.73 -4.17 23.72
N PRO A 208 1.63 -3.35 23.14
CA PRO A 208 2.66 -3.87 22.24
C PRO A 208 3.27 -5.02 22.99
N SER A 209 3.12 -6.24 22.42
CA SER A 209 3.41 -7.49 23.11
C SER A 209 4.72 -7.30 23.82
N ARG A 210 4.68 -7.13 25.15
CA ARG A 210 5.86 -6.96 25.96
C ARG A 210 6.69 -8.17 25.59
N ALA A 211 7.85 -7.95 24.97
CA ALA A 211 8.77 -9.04 24.71
C ALA A 211 8.89 -9.79 26.04
N PRO A 212 8.66 -11.12 26.08
CA PRO A 212 8.62 -11.84 27.34
C PRO A 212 9.89 -11.47 28.11
N ASP A 213 9.69 -10.83 29.26
CA ASP A 213 10.79 -10.44 30.12
C ASP A 213 11.55 -11.74 30.42
N ALA A 214 12.86 -11.76 30.19
CA ALA A 214 13.71 -12.95 30.31
C ALA A 214 13.67 -13.61 31.71
N ALA A 215 13.01 -12.98 32.67
CA ALA A 215 12.78 -13.48 34.03
C ALA A 215 11.68 -14.56 34.12
N ASP A 216 10.68 -14.58 33.23
CA ASP A 216 9.57 -15.54 33.32
C ASP A 216 9.92 -16.93 32.73
N ALA A 217 11.11 -17.07 32.12
CA ALA A 217 11.60 -18.33 31.56
C ALA A 217 12.24 -19.28 32.61
N ALA A 218 12.45 -18.84 33.86
CA ALA A 218 13.20 -19.62 34.85
C ALA A 218 12.34 -20.52 35.76
N THR A 219 10.99 -20.45 35.69
CA THR A 219 10.10 -21.12 36.66
C THR A 219 9.29 -22.30 36.11
N ALA A 220 9.55 -22.76 34.89
CA ALA A 220 8.78 -23.84 34.24
C ALA A 220 9.63 -25.09 33.94
N GLU A 221 10.44 -25.55 34.89
CA GLU A 221 11.08 -26.87 34.85
C GLU A 221 10.70 -27.67 36.11
N GLY A 222 9.79 -28.64 35.98
CA GLY A 222 9.46 -29.53 37.08
C GLY A 222 8.31 -30.50 36.84
N GLY A 223 8.63 -31.68 36.28
CA GLY A 223 7.77 -32.88 36.28
C GLY A 223 7.27 -33.25 34.88
N GLY A 224 7.39 -34.48 34.38
CA GLY A 224 7.81 -35.77 34.91
C GLY A 224 7.39 -36.82 33.86
N ALA A 225 8.19 -37.88 33.71
CA ALA A 225 8.32 -38.68 32.49
C ALA A 225 7.35 -39.87 32.31
N ALA A 226 7.14 -40.27 31.04
CA ALA A 226 7.06 -41.64 30.46
C ALA A 226 6.46 -41.52 29.05
N GLY A 227 6.92 -42.09 27.93
CA GLY A 227 8.00 -42.98 27.53
C GLY A 227 7.59 -43.56 26.15
N GLY A 228 8.43 -43.47 25.11
CA GLY A 228 8.21 -44.17 23.82
C GLY A 228 8.61 -43.42 22.54
N ASP A 229 9.75 -43.83 21.96
CA ASP A 229 10.12 -43.86 20.53
C ASP A 229 10.46 -42.56 19.76
N ALA A 230 11.70 -42.12 19.98
CA ALA A 230 12.75 -41.94 18.97
C ALA A 230 12.36 -41.57 17.52
N TRP A 231 12.36 -40.27 17.20
CA TRP A 231 12.97 -39.58 16.02
C TRP A 231 12.68 -38.05 16.04
N ALA A 232 12.59 -37.42 17.22
CA ALA A 232 12.34 -35.99 17.35
C ALA A 232 13.35 -35.33 18.29
N THR A 233 14.53 -35.00 17.77
CA THR A 233 15.37 -33.96 18.38
C THR A 233 14.77 -32.60 18.03
N GLY A 234 13.66 -32.29 18.70
CA GLY A 234 13.04 -30.96 18.70
C GLY A 234 13.80 -30.07 19.66
N GLU A 235 14.76 -29.29 19.16
CA GLU A 235 14.96 -27.96 19.74
C GLU A 235 13.61 -27.24 19.66
N PRO A 236 13.17 -26.51 20.70
CA PRO A 236 11.92 -25.78 20.68
C PRO A 236 11.95 -24.87 19.45
N GLU A 237 11.15 -25.29 18.47
CA GLU A 237 10.95 -24.70 17.18
C GLU A 237 10.52 -23.25 17.40
N ARG A 238 11.52 -22.35 17.48
CA ARG A 238 11.29 -20.91 17.57
C ARG A 238 10.56 -20.51 16.31
N ALA A 239 9.23 -20.51 16.42
CA ALA A 239 8.21 -20.23 15.43
C ALA A 239 8.80 -19.85 14.07
N SER A 240 9.23 -20.81 13.26
CA SER A 240 9.68 -20.52 11.90
C SER A 240 8.44 -20.14 11.08
N ALA A 241 8.51 -19.06 10.29
CA ALA A 241 7.39 -18.69 9.42
C ALA A 241 7.49 -19.56 8.18
N ARG A 242 6.69 -20.62 8.14
CA ARG A 242 6.60 -21.53 6.99
C ARG A 242 5.54 -21.04 6.02
N LEU A 243 5.95 -20.71 4.79
CA LEU A 243 5.05 -20.36 3.69
C LEU A 243 5.08 -21.47 2.63
N SER A 244 3.92 -21.81 2.08
CA SER A 244 3.82 -22.76 0.97
C SER A 244 3.35 -22.06 -0.30
N GLY A 245 4.00 -22.34 -1.42
CA GLY A 245 3.69 -21.74 -2.72
C GLY A 245 4.26 -22.55 -3.89
N GLU A 246 4.39 -21.89 -5.05
CA GLU A 246 4.97 -22.48 -6.25
C GLU A 246 6.22 -21.72 -6.67
N LEU A 247 7.32 -22.43 -6.94
CA LEU A 247 8.55 -21.82 -7.44
C LEU A 247 8.33 -21.32 -8.87
N THR A 248 8.52 -20.02 -9.07
CA THR A 248 8.36 -19.34 -10.36
C THR A 248 9.67 -18.73 -10.83
N PRO A 249 9.92 -18.64 -12.15
CA PRO A 249 11.12 -17.98 -12.67
C PRO A 249 11.17 -16.53 -12.21
N PRO A 250 12.33 -16.02 -11.72
CA PRO A 250 12.48 -14.66 -11.19
C PRO A 250 11.99 -13.58 -12.17
N PRO A 251 11.60 -12.40 -11.68
CA PRO A 251 11.25 -11.29 -12.59
C PRO A 251 12.43 -11.01 -13.52
N ARG A 252 12.13 -10.90 -14.81
CA ARG A 252 13.13 -10.54 -15.82
C ARG A 252 13.26 -9.03 -15.87
N GLY A 253 14.46 -8.53 -16.14
CA GLY A 253 14.69 -7.10 -16.36
C GLY A 253 13.86 -6.57 -17.54
N PRO A 254 13.55 -5.26 -17.56
CA PRO A 254 12.68 -4.66 -18.58
C PRO A 254 13.23 -4.86 -19.99
N VAL A 255 14.54 -4.69 -20.20
CA VAL A 255 15.20 -4.89 -21.49
C VAL A 255 15.04 -6.33 -21.99
N GLN A 256 15.24 -7.31 -21.12
CA GLN A 256 15.08 -8.72 -21.48
C GLN A 256 13.61 -9.05 -21.80
N LEU A 257 12.66 -8.47 -21.08
CA LEU A 257 11.24 -8.64 -21.37
C LEU A 257 10.87 -8.09 -22.75
N VAL A 258 11.35 -6.89 -23.10
CA VAL A 258 11.10 -6.28 -24.41
C VAL A 258 11.69 -7.13 -25.52
N LEU A 259 12.96 -7.54 -25.40
CA LEU A 259 13.62 -8.38 -26.41
C LEU A 259 12.89 -9.72 -26.60
N LEU A 260 12.52 -10.40 -25.51
CA LEU A 260 11.77 -11.67 -25.59
C LEU A 260 10.35 -11.49 -26.12
N ALA A 261 9.71 -10.35 -25.85
CA ALA A 261 8.38 -10.05 -26.35
C ALA A 261 8.41 -9.77 -27.85
N VAL A 262 9.32 -8.90 -28.32
CA VAL A 262 9.47 -8.54 -29.74
C VAL A 262 9.86 -9.76 -30.58
N THR A 263 10.72 -10.63 -30.07
CA THR A 263 11.10 -11.88 -30.76
C THR A 263 10.02 -12.96 -30.72
N GLY A 264 8.91 -12.76 -30.01
CA GLY A 264 7.85 -13.78 -29.83
C GLY A 264 8.24 -14.95 -28.92
N ILE A 265 9.51 -15.04 -28.47
CA ILE A 265 10.00 -16.12 -27.60
C ILE A 265 9.24 -16.14 -26.28
N LEU A 266 8.85 -14.97 -25.75
CA LEU A 266 8.08 -14.89 -24.52
C LEU A 266 6.75 -15.65 -24.64
N PHE A 267 6.07 -15.52 -25.79
CA PHE A 267 4.82 -16.24 -26.07
C PHE A 267 5.06 -17.76 -26.11
N VAL A 268 6.10 -18.21 -26.82
CA VAL A 268 6.47 -19.64 -26.89
C VAL A 268 6.76 -20.22 -25.49
N ILE A 269 7.49 -19.48 -24.65
CA ILE A 269 7.78 -19.90 -23.26
C ILE A 269 6.49 -20.02 -22.45
N HIS A 270 5.58 -19.06 -22.57
CA HIS A 270 4.32 -19.08 -21.83
C HIS A 270 3.41 -20.22 -22.30
N LEU A 271 3.30 -20.43 -23.61
CA LEU A 271 2.53 -21.52 -24.19
C LEU A 271 3.09 -22.88 -23.79
N GLY A 272 4.42 -23.06 -23.86
CA GLY A 272 5.08 -24.28 -23.42
C GLY A 272 4.88 -24.56 -21.92
N ARG A 273 4.90 -23.53 -21.07
CA ARG A 273 4.59 -23.68 -19.64
C ARG A 273 3.12 -24.02 -19.39
N LEU A 274 2.21 -23.43 -20.15
CA LEU A 274 0.79 -23.73 -20.08
C LEU A 274 0.52 -25.17 -20.49
N ALA A 275 1.05 -25.60 -21.63
CA ALA A 275 0.98 -26.96 -22.13
C ALA A 275 1.59 -27.96 -21.13
N GLY A 276 2.78 -27.67 -20.59
CA GLY A 276 3.40 -28.50 -19.56
C GLY A 276 2.54 -28.62 -18.30
N ARG A 277 1.88 -27.55 -17.86
CA ARG A 277 0.99 -27.56 -16.69
C ARG A 277 -0.28 -28.38 -16.93
N PHE A 278 -0.85 -28.32 -18.12
CA PHE A 278 -2.09 -29.04 -18.45
C PHE A 278 -1.85 -30.49 -18.89
N LEU A 279 -0.95 -30.71 -19.85
CA LEU A 279 -0.68 -32.03 -20.42
C LEU A 279 0.14 -32.90 -19.48
N LEU A 280 1.18 -32.34 -18.86
CA LEU A 280 2.13 -33.13 -18.04
C LEU A 280 1.89 -32.97 -16.54
N ARG A 281 0.86 -32.20 -16.14
CA ARG A 281 0.64 -31.78 -14.74
C ARG A 281 1.91 -31.23 -14.09
N TYR A 282 2.72 -30.51 -14.87
CA TYR A 282 3.99 -30.00 -14.39
C TYR A 282 3.79 -28.95 -13.30
N ARG A 283 4.30 -29.24 -12.09
CA ARG A 283 4.23 -28.34 -10.94
C ARG A 283 5.58 -28.24 -10.25
N ARG A 284 5.84 -27.09 -9.62
CA ARG A 284 7.03 -26.91 -8.78
C ARG A 284 6.64 -26.39 -7.39
N PRO A 285 5.96 -27.19 -6.54
CA PRO A 285 5.66 -26.77 -5.18
C PRO A 285 6.95 -26.42 -4.44
N ALA A 286 6.89 -25.33 -3.68
CA ALA A 286 8.00 -24.87 -2.86
C ALA A 286 7.51 -24.38 -1.50
N ALA A 287 8.25 -24.74 -0.47
CA ALA A 287 8.08 -24.21 0.88
C ALA A 287 9.24 -23.25 1.19
N LEU A 288 8.90 -22.17 1.87
CA LEU A 288 9.82 -21.16 2.36
C LEU A 288 9.77 -21.16 3.87
N ASP A 289 10.88 -21.51 4.50
CA ASP A 289 11.02 -21.46 5.96
C ASP A 289 11.92 -20.26 6.29
N VAL A 290 11.32 -19.23 6.93
CA VAL A 290 12.05 -18.04 7.37
C VAL A 290 12.46 -18.20 8.82
N GLY A 291 13.77 -18.31 9.04
CA GLY A 291 14.39 -18.40 10.35
C GLY A 291 15.24 -17.17 10.70
N PRO A 292 15.80 -17.10 11.91
CA PRO A 292 16.59 -15.95 12.38
C PRO A 292 17.95 -15.80 11.67
N ARG A 293 18.51 -16.91 11.16
CA ARG A 293 19.85 -16.94 10.52
C ARG A 293 19.81 -16.94 9.00
N GLY A 294 18.65 -17.21 8.41
CA GLY A 294 18.56 -17.46 6.99
C GLY A 294 17.17 -17.84 6.54
N VAL A 295 17.06 -18.03 5.23
CA VAL A 295 15.86 -18.42 4.54
C VAL A 295 16.11 -19.75 3.84
N THR A 296 15.34 -20.78 4.17
CA THR A 296 15.42 -22.09 3.53
C THR A 296 14.31 -22.24 2.52
N VAL A 297 14.67 -22.48 1.25
CA VAL A 297 13.72 -22.77 0.17
C VAL A 297 13.81 -24.25 -0.17
N ARG A 298 12.75 -25.00 0.12
CA ARG A 298 12.59 -26.39 -0.31
C ARG A 298 11.67 -26.43 -1.51
N SER A 299 12.14 -26.97 -2.63
CA SER A 299 11.37 -27.06 -3.87
C SER A 299 11.37 -28.48 -4.39
N ARG A 300 10.21 -28.93 -4.88
CA ARG A 300 10.05 -30.22 -5.56
C ARG A 300 9.55 -29.96 -6.97
N THR A 301 10.10 -30.65 -7.95
CA THR A 301 9.61 -30.65 -9.33
C THR A 301 8.78 -31.90 -9.53
N GLU A 302 7.50 -31.72 -9.81
CA GLU A 302 6.54 -32.79 -10.02
C GLU A 302 6.14 -32.87 -11.50
N LEU A 303 6.08 -34.08 -12.04
CA LEU A 303 5.58 -34.38 -13.38
C LEU A 303 4.65 -35.58 -13.27
N PHE A 304 3.43 -35.47 -13.79
CA PHE A 304 2.38 -36.48 -13.64
C PHE A 304 2.12 -36.89 -12.17
N GLY A 305 2.28 -35.95 -11.24
CA GLY A 305 2.13 -36.19 -9.80
C GLY A 305 3.28 -36.97 -9.14
N ARG A 306 4.34 -37.30 -9.88
CA ARG A 306 5.56 -37.92 -9.33
C ARG A 306 6.66 -36.89 -9.13
N VAL A 307 7.38 -37.00 -8.01
CA VAL A 307 8.52 -36.12 -7.71
C VAL A 307 9.70 -36.54 -8.58
N LEU A 308 10.09 -35.68 -9.52
CA LEU A 308 11.27 -35.90 -10.37
C LEU A 308 12.55 -35.41 -9.72
N ARG A 309 12.47 -34.32 -8.95
CA ARG A 309 13.64 -33.67 -8.37
C ARG A 309 13.25 -32.87 -7.13
N GLU A 310 13.97 -33.08 -6.05
CA GLU A 310 13.91 -32.25 -4.85
C GLU A 310 15.19 -31.42 -4.73
N ARG A 311 15.05 -30.18 -4.26
CA ARG A 311 16.16 -29.26 -4.05
C ARG A 311 15.87 -28.39 -2.85
N GLU A 312 16.79 -28.40 -1.89
CA GLU A 312 16.82 -27.49 -0.77
C GLU A 312 17.90 -26.41 -1.03
N THR A 313 17.59 -25.16 -0.72
CA THR A 313 18.53 -24.04 -0.90
C THR A 313 18.44 -23.15 0.33
N TYR A 314 19.53 -23.10 1.10
CA TYR A 314 19.68 -22.22 2.25
C TYR A 314 20.33 -20.90 1.83
N ILE A 315 19.70 -19.79 2.16
CA ILE A 315 20.21 -18.44 1.89
C ILE A 315 20.46 -17.76 3.24
N PRO A 316 21.73 -17.59 3.66
CA PRO A 316 22.04 -16.83 4.87
C PRO A 316 21.52 -15.38 4.77
N VAL A 317 21.07 -14.81 5.88
CA VAL A 317 20.54 -13.44 5.92
C VAL A 317 21.57 -12.42 5.42
N GLU A 318 22.84 -12.58 5.79
CA GLU A 318 23.96 -11.75 5.36
C GLU A 318 24.26 -11.84 3.86
N SER A 319 23.77 -12.90 3.22
CA SER A 319 23.87 -13.09 1.77
C SER A 319 22.63 -12.65 1.02
N LEU A 320 21.54 -12.31 1.71
CA LEU A 320 20.32 -11.84 1.07
C LEU A 320 20.55 -10.36 0.72
N LEU A 321 20.46 -10.01 -0.55
CA LEU A 321 20.61 -8.63 -1.03
C LEU A 321 19.26 -7.92 -1.06
N ARG A 322 18.18 -8.67 -1.33
CA ARG A 322 16.82 -8.13 -1.36
C ARG A 322 15.80 -9.22 -1.09
N ALA A 323 14.85 -8.92 -0.22
CA ALA A 323 13.66 -9.73 0.03
C ALA A 323 12.43 -8.85 -0.12
N THR A 324 11.71 -8.97 -1.23
CA THR A 324 10.56 -8.10 -1.50
C THR A 324 9.34 -8.90 -1.91
N ARG A 325 8.18 -8.49 -1.37
CA ARG A 325 6.89 -8.92 -1.89
C ARG A 325 6.56 -8.14 -3.16
N GLU A 326 6.30 -8.86 -4.23
CA GLU A 326 5.78 -8.31 -5.48
C GLU A 326 4.31 -8.73 -5.67
N VAL A 327 3.44 -7.76 -5.96
CA VAL A 327 2.09 -8.05 -6.43
C VAL A 327 2.18 -8.24 -7.95
N ARG A 328 1.96 -9.47 -8.40
CA ARG A 328 2.17 -9.83 -9.82
C ARG A 328 1.08 -9.20 -10.69
N TYR A 329 1.49 -8.24 -11.51
CA TYR A 329 0.69 -7.52 -12.49
C TYR A 329 -0.65 -6.98 -11.98
N PRO A 330 -0.65 -5.95 -11.10
CA PRO A 330 -1.88 -5.37 -10.59
C PRO A 330 -2.83 -4.88 -11.69
N ARG A 331 -2.31 -4.63 -12.90
CA ARG A 331 -3.04 -4.10 -14.06
C ARG A 331 -3.24 -5.10 -15.20
N LEU A 332 -2.84 -6.38 -15.07
CA LEU A 332 -2.96 -7.31 -16.21
C LEU A 332 -4.41 -7.59 -16.60
N GLY A 333 -5.33 -7.66 -15.63
CA GLY A 333 -6.78 -7.73 -15.93
C GLY A 333 -7.25 -6.56 -16.79
N LEU A 334 -6.84 -5.34 -16.40
CA LEU A 334 -7.14 -4.11 -17.15
C LEU A 334 -6.57 -4.16 -18.58
N TYR A 335 -5.29 -4.51 -18.74
CA TYR A 335 -4.67 -4.55 -20.07
C TYR A 335 -5.27 -5.65 -20.95
N ALA A 336 -5.54 -6.83 -20.39
CA ALA A 336 -6.17 -7.92 -21.12
C ALA A 336 -7.60 -7.53 -21.53
N GLY A 337 -8.31 -6.81 -20.68
CA GLY A 337 -9.61 -6.28 -20.99
C GLY A 337 -9.57 -5.21 -22.08
N LEU A 338 -8.67 -4.22 -22.00
CA LEU A 338 -8.48 -3.23 -23.05
C LEU A 338 -8.16 -3.85 -24.42
N VAL A 339 -7.32 -4.89 -24.45
CA VAL A 339 -7.02 -5.63 -25.68
C VAL A 339 -8.25 -6.35 -26.21
N ALA A 340 -9.03 -7.00 -25.34
CA ALA A 340 -10.28 -7.66 -25.71
C ALA A 340 -11.31 -6.69 -26.26
N LEU A 341 -11.48 -5.53 -25.62
CA LEU A 341 -12.36 -4.47 -26.06
C LEU A 341 -11.92 -3.90 -27.41
N GLY A 342 -10.62 -3.64 -27.58
CA GLY A 342 -10.05 -3.14 -28.83
C GLY A 342 -10.25 -4.10 -30.00
N LEU A 343 -9.94 -5.39 -29.81
CA LEU A 343 -10.17 -6.43 -30.82
C LEU A 343 -11.66 -6.62 -31.14
N GLY A 344 -12.52 -6.70 -30.12
CA GLY A 344 -13.95 -6.85 -30.29
C GLY A 344 -14.58 -5.65 -31.00
N THR A 345 -14.11 -4.43 -30.70
CA THR A 345 -14.54 -3.21 -31.37
C THR A 345 -14.09 -3.20 -32.82
N TYR A 346 -12.81 -3.48 -33.08
CA TYR A 346 -12.28 -3.47 -34.44
C TYR A 346 -12.99 -4.48 -35.35
N VAL A 347 -13.11 -5.74 -34.92
CA VAL A 347 -13.74 -6.79 -35.72
C VAL A 347 -15.26 -6.59 -35.80
N GLY A 348 -15.90 -6.26 -34.68
CA GLY A 348 -17.35 -6.05 -34.62
C GLY A 348 -17.82 -4.88 -35.49
N VAL A 349 -17.14 -3.74 -35.42
CA VAL A 349 -17.45 -2.56 -36.26
C VAL A 349 -17.17 -2.84 -37.73
N SER A 350 -16.08 -3.54 -38.07
CA SER A 350 -15.80 -3.90 -39.47
C SER A 350 -16.92 -4.75 -40.06
N LEU A 351 -17.39 -5.78 -39.33
CA LEU A 351 -18.52 -6.61 -39.74
C LEU A 351 -19.84 -5.82 -39.85
N LEU A 352 -20.08 -4.86 -38.95
CA LEU A 352 -21.25 -3.98 -39.03
C LEU A 352 -21.21 -3.10 -40.29
N VAL A 353 -20.06 -2.50 -40.59
CA VAL A 353 -19.87 -1.66 -41.78
C VAL A 353 -20.05 -2.48 -43.06
N ASP A 354 -19.45 -3.67 -43.11
CA ASP A 354 -19.57 -4.57 -44.26
C ASP A 354 -21.00 -5.10 -44.42
N GLY A 355 -21.67 -5.44 -43.31
CA GLY A 355 -23.08 -5.84 -43.30
C GLY A 355 -24.01 -4.72 -43.78
N ALA A 356 -23.76 -3.47 -43.36
CA ALA A 356 -24.52 -2.31 -43.82
C ALA A 356 -24.32 -2.05 -45.32
N ARG A 357 -23.07 -2.16 -45.80
CA ARG A 357 -22.74 -2.01 -47.24
C ARG A 357 -23.36 -3.11 -48.10
N ALA A 358 -23.40 -4.33 -47.59
CA ALA A 358 -23.95 -5.49 -48.29
C ALA A 358 -25.47 -5.66 -48.12
N GLY A 359 -26.12 -4.87 -47.25
CA GLY A 359 -27.54 -5.07 -46.90
C GLY A 359 -27.81 -6.41 -46.21
N SER A 360 -26.81 -6.99 -45.53
CA SER A 360 -26.90 -8.31 -44.91
C SER A 360 -27.22 -8.22 -43.41
N PRO A 361 -28.42 -8.62 -42.96
CA PRO A 361 -28.78 -8.60 -41.54
C PRO A 361 -27.97 -9.61 -40.71
N GLU A 362 -27.47 -10.68 -41.32
CA GLU A 362 -26.64 -11.68 -40.64
C GLU A 362 -25.27 -11.12 -40.25
N LEU A 363 -24.62 -10.38 -41.17
CA LEU A 363 -23.35 -9.71 -40.89
C LEU A 363 -23.51 -8.62 -39.83
N LEU A 364 -24.63 -7.88 -39.88
CA LEU A 364 -24.96 -6.90 -38.85
C LEU A 364 -25.13 -7.56 -37.47
N GLY A 365 -25.89 -8.66 -37.40
CA GLY A 365 -26.09 -9.41 -36.16
C GLY A 365 -24.78 -9.99 -35.60
N MET A 366 -23.94 -10.57 -36.47
CA MET A 366 -22.63 -11.10 -36.08
C MET A 366 -21.70 -9.99 -35.58
N GLY A 367 -21.65 -8.84 -36.25
CA GLY A 367 -20.84 -7.70 -35.84
C GLY A 367 -21.25 -7.15 -34.47
N ALA A 368 -22.55 -7.01 -34.22
CA ALA A 368 -23.08 -6.62 -32.91
C ALA A 368 -22.74 -7.63 -31.81
N LEU A 369 -22.82 -8.94 -32.10
CA LEU A 369 -22.50 -10.00 -31.16
C LEU A 369 -21.01 -10.04 -30.80
N VAL A 370 -20.11 -9.92 -31.80
CA VAL A 370 -18.66 -9.87 -31.57
C VAL A 370 -18.28 -8.64 -30.75
N PHE A 371 -18.88 -7.49 -31.03
CA PHE A 371 -18.69 -6.27 -30.25
C PHE A 371 -19.10 -6.47 -28.78
N ALA A 372 -20.33 -6.95 -28.56
CA ALA A 372 -20.86 -7.19 -27.21
C ALA A 372 -20.01 -8.20 -26.43
N PHE A 373 -19.53 -9.25 -27.11
CA PHE A 373 -18.63 -10.23 -26.50
C PHE A 373 -17.28 -9.61 -26.08
N GLY A 374 -16.68 -8.77 -26.92
CA GLY A 374 -15.45 -8.05 -26.56
C GLY A 374 -15.60 -7.17 -25.32
N ALA A 375 -16.71 -6.42 -25.23
CA ALA A 375 -17.05 -5.61 -24.07
C ALA A 375 -17.31 -6.45 -22.81
N ALA A 376 -18.05 -7.57 -22.94
CA ALA A 376 -18.29 -8.49 -21.83
C ALA A 376 -16.99 -9.13 -21.31
N LEU A 377 -16.07 -9.48 -22.22
CA LEU A 377 -14.78 -10.07 -21.88
C LEU A 377 -13.86 -9.05 -21.18
N ASP A 378 -13.86 -7.79 -21.61
CA ASP A 378 -13.18 -6.70 -20.90
C ASP A 378 -13.67 -6.53 -19.46
N PHE A 379 -14.99 -6.43 -19.31
CA PHE A 379 -15.62 -6.32 -18.00
C PHE A 379 -15.29 -7.52 -17.11
N GLY A 380 -15.42 -8.73 -17.66
CA GLY A 380 -15.14 -9.99 -16.96
C GLY A 380 -13.68 -10.11 -16.52
N LEU A 381 -12.72 -9.82 -17.39
CA LEU A 381 -11.29 -9.88 -17.06
C LEU A 381 -10.86 -8.82 -16.04
N SER A 382 -11.45 -7.62 -16.11
CA SER A 382 -11.23 -6.56 -15.14
C SER A 382 -11.76 -6.93 -13.74
N HIS A 383 -12.87 -7.68 -13.67
CA HIS A 383 -13.44 -8.16 -12.42
C HIS A 383 -12.76 -9.44 -11.88
N LEU A 384 -12.38 -10.39 -12.74
CA LEU A 384 -11.69 -11.62 -12.34
C LEU A 384 -10.32 -11.35 -11.71
N GLY A 385 -9.67 -10.23 -12.06
CA GLY A 385 -8.47 -9.75 -11.38
C GLY A 385 -8.69 -9.54 -9.87
N THR A 386 -9.91 -9.20 -9.45
CA THR A 386 -10.25 -9.02 -8.03
C THR A 386 -10.24 -10.35 -7.25
N ALA A 387 -10.55 -11.48 -7.89
CA ALA A 387 -10.53 -12.80 -7.25
C ALA A 387 -9.10 -13.32 -6.98
N SER A 388 -8.08 -12.72 -7.63
CA SER A 388 -6.68 -12.97 -7.32
C SER A 388 -6.11 -12.05 -6.22
N ARG A 389 -6.92 -11.10 -5.71
CA ARG A 389 -6.53 -10.24 -4.58
C ARG A 389 -6.33 -11.12 -3.35
N GLY A 390 -5.13 -11.04 -2.77
CA GLY A 390 -4.73 -11.82 -1.60
C GLY A 390 -3.58 -12.78 -1.88
N ARG A 391 -3.30 -13.11 -3.16
CA ARG A 391 -2.10 -13.86 -3.52
C ARG A 391 -0.99 -12.93 -3.96
N CYS A 392 0.20 -13.17 -3.45
CA CYS A 392 1.39 -12.42 -3.77
C CYS A 392 2.53 -13.35 -4.18
N ARG A 393 3.65 -12.72 -4.53
CA ARG A 393 4.91 -13.37 -4.82
C ARG A 393 5.97 -12.80 -3.91
N VAL A 394 6.80 -13.66 -3.30
CA VAL A 394 8.00 -13.24 -2.59
C VAL A 394 9.20 -13.51 -3.49
N VAL A 395 10.04 -12.50 -3.69
CA VAL A 395 11.28 -12.57 -4.46
C VAL A 395 12.45 -12.41 -3.52
N LEU A 396 13.37 -13.37 -3.58
CA LEU A 396 14.60 -13.43 -2.80
C LEU A 396 15.77 -13.32 -3.75
N VAL A 397 16.56 -12.26 -3.61
CA VAL A 397 17.74 -12.01 -4.43
C VAL A 397 18.96 -12.21 -3.53
N PRO A 398 19.67 -13.35 -3.63
CA PRO A 398 20.93 -13.51 -2.93
C PRO A 398 22.02 -12.69 -3.62
N ARG A 399 23.06 -12.34 -2.87
CA ARG A 399 24.26 -11.64 -3.34
C ARG A 399 25.07 -12.47 -4.31
N LYS A 400 25.05 -13.80 -4.13
CA LYS A 400 25.65 -14.79 -5.03
C LYS A 400 24.61 -15.85 -5.38
N GLY A 401 24.43 -16.10 -6.68
CA GLY A 401 23.52 -17.13 -7.18
C GLY A 401 22.22 -16.58 -7.80
N PRO A 402 21.33 -17.49 -8.26
CA PRO A 402 20.10 -17.10 -8.94
C PRO A 402 19.06 -16.55 -7.97
N ALA A 403 18.31 -15.53 -8.40
CA ALA A 403 17.14 -15.07 -7.67
C ALA A 403 16.06 -16.16 -7.61
N LEU A 404 15.47 -16.33 -6.44
CA LEU A 404 14.38 -17.28 -6.18
C LEU A 404 13.08 -16.52 -6.00
N ALA A 405 11.99 -17.15 -6.41
CA ALA A 405 10.68 -16.54 -6.34
C ALA A 405 9.59 -17.54 -6.08
N LEU A 406 8.87 -17.36 -4.97
CA LEU A 406 7.69 -18.15 -4.65
C LEU A 406 6.44 -17.33 -4.95
N ALA A 407 5.54 -17.90 -5.74
CA ALA A 407 4.25 -17.30 -6.06
C ALA A 407 3.10 -18.06 -5.39
N GLY A 408 1.94 -17.41 -5.32
CA GLY A 408 0.73 -18.01 -4.74
C GLY A 408 0.70 -17.95 -3.22
N LEU A 409 1.55 -17.12 -2.61
CA LEU A 409 1.61 -16.94 -1.16
C LEU A 409 0.47 -16.03 -0.70
N GLU A 410 -0.11 -16.32 0.45
CA GLU A 410 -1.03 -15.39 1.11
C GLU A 410 -0.30 -14.10 1.49
N ARG A 411 -0.93 -12.95 1.22
CA ARG A 411 -0.34 -11.63 1.40
C ARG A 411 0.12 -11.39 2.83
N ASP A 412 -0.72 -11.69 3.80
CA ASP A 412 -0.47 -11.34 5.20
C ASP A 412 0.59 -12.26 5.81
N ALA A 413 0.54 -13.55 5.47
CA ALA A 413 1.57 -14.51 5.84
C ALA A 413 2.95 -14.14 5.24
N ALA A 414 2.98 -13.68 3.99
CA ALA A 414 4.20 -13.21 3.35
C ALA A 414 4.76 -11.95 4.02
N ASP A 415 3.91 -10.98 4.37
CA ASP A 415 4.34 -9.77 5.09
C ASP A 415 4.89 -10.09 6.48
N LEU A 416 4.23 -10.98 7.21
CA LEU A 416 4.68 -11.43 8.53
C LEU A 416 6.03 -12.15 8.44
N ALA A 417 6.21 -13.01 7.44
CA ALA A 417 7.48 -13.71 7.23
C ALA A 417 8.61 -12.74 6.84
N LEU A 418 8.34 -11.78 5.94
CA LEU A 418 9.32 -10.77 5.53
C LEU A 418 9.68 -9.82 6.68
N ALA A 419 8.72 -9.49 7.56
CA ALA A 419 8.98 -8.63 8.73
C ALA A 419 9.95 -9.25 9.75
N ARG A 420 10.18 -10.57 9.69
CA ARG A 420 11.16 -11.28 10.54
C ARG A 420 12.58 -11.23 10.00
N LEU A 421 12.74 -10.91 8.72
CA LEU A 421 14.06 -10.66 8.15
C LEU A 421 14.52 -9.27 8.59
N PRO A 422 15.81 -9.09 8.95
CA PRO A 422 16.33 -7.74 9.14
C PRO A 422 16.16 -6.96 7.85
N ARG A 423 15.91 -5.66 7.97
CA ARG A 423 15.78 -4.77 6.81
C ARG A 423 17.13 -4.73 6.09
N VAL A 424 17.22 -5.43 4.96
CA VAL A 424 18.37 -5.42 4.04
C VAL A 424 18.18 -4.32 3.00
#